data_AF-A0A8J2YJJ9-F1
#
_entry.id   AF-A0A8J2YJJ9-F1
#
_cell.length_a   1.000
_cell.length_b   1.000
_cell.length_c   1.000
_cell.angle_alpha   90.00
_cell.angle_beta   90.00
_cell.angle_gamma   90.00
#
_symmetry.space_group_name_H-M   'P 1'
#
loop_
_entity.id
_entity.type
_entity.pdbx_description
1 polymer ?
#
loop_
_entity_poly.entity_id
_entity_poly.type
_entity_poly.pdbx_seq_one_letter_code
_entity_poly.pdbx_strand_id
1 'polypeptide(L)' 'MEKALQQSHGMSYAEYQRNLDKRIEVEKAREKSYMESARIVLEANK' A
#
# COMPACT_ATOMS: atom_id res chain seq x y z
N MET A 1 -6.11 8.42 -4.80
CA MET A 1 -5.37 7.19 -5.15
C MET A 1 -4.25 7.49 -6.14
N GLU A 2 -4.52 8.15 -7.27
CA GLU A 2 -3.52 8.60 -8.27
C GLU A 2 -2.25 9.23 -7.65
N LYS A 3 -2.40 10.31 -6.87
CA LYS A 3 -1.24 10.98 -6.22
C LYS A 3 -0.43 10.04 -5.32
N ALA A 4 -1.08 9.17 -4.56
CA ALA A 4 -0.41 8.24 -3.67
C ALA A 4 0.29 7.11 -4.45
N LEU A 5 -0.33 6.60 -5.51
CA LEU A 5 0.29 5.61 -6.41
C LEU A 5 1.51 6.20 -7.12
N GLN A 6 1.43 7.45 -7.58
CA GLN A 6 2.55 8.12 -8.22
C GLN A 6 3.69 8.39 -7.22
N GLN A 7 3.38 8.81 -6.00
CA GLN A 7 4.39 9.11 -4.97
C GLN A 7 5.04 7.85 -4.38
N SER A 8 4.26 6.81 -4.11
CA SER A 8 4.73 5.61 -3.41
C SER A 8 5.17 4.49 -4.35
N HIS A 9 4.61 4.41 -5.56
CA HIS A 9 4.83 3.30 -6.49
C HIS A 9 5.22 3.78 -7.91
N GLY A 10 5.40 5.09 -8.12
CA GLY A 10 5.84 5.66 -9.40
C GLY A 10 4.89 5.40 -10.56
N MET A 11 3.62 5.13 -10.28
CA MET A 11 2.66 4.66 -11.27
C MET A 11 1.36 5.43 -11.27
N SER A 12 0.74 5.50 -12.45
CA SER A 12 -0.59 6.07 -12.60
C SER A 12 -1.69 5.11 -12.14
N TYR A 13 -2.87 5.66 -11.80
CA TYR A 13 -4.03 4.83 -11.50
C TYR A 13 -4.47 4.00 -12.70
N ALA A 14 -4.30 4.50 -13.93
CA ALA A 14 -4.67 3.77 -15.13
C ALA A 14 -3.77 2.53 -15.35
N GLU A 15 -2.49 2.60 -15.00
CA GLU A 15 -1.60 1.44 -15.02
C GLU A 15 -1.93 0.45 -13.91
N TYR A 16 -2.25 0.97 -12.72
CA TYR A 16 -2.71 0.16 -11.60
C TYR A 16 -3.97 -0.60 -11.98
N GLN A 17 -4.99 0.05 -12.52
CA GLN A 17 -6.26 -0.60 -12.85
C GLN A 17 -6.13 -1.67 -13.95
N ARG A 18 -5.20 -1.49 -14.90
CA ARG A 18 -5.05 -2.36 -16.08
C ARG A 18 -4.08 -3.54 -15.87
N ASN A 19 -3.28 -3.55 -14.81
CA ASN A 19 -2.29 -4.60 -14.57
C ASN A 19 -2.51 -5.24 -13.19
N LEU A 20 -2.99 -6.49 -13.17
CA LEU A 20 -3.29 -7.23 -11.94
C LEU A 20 -2.05 -7.42 -11.06
N ASP A 21 -0.90 -7.73 -11.64
CA ASP A 21 0.33 -7.97 -10.89
C ASP A 21 0.76 -6.71 -10.14
N LYS A 22 0.72 -5.55 -10.81
CA LYS A 22 0.99 -4.25 -10.17
C LYS A 22 -0.02 -3.95 -9.05
N ARG A 23 -1.28 -4.37 -9.19
CA ARG A 23 -2.28 -4.21 -8.11
C ARG A 23 -1.92 -5.05 -6.89
N ILE A 24 -1.56 -6.31 -7.13
CA ILE A 24 -1.17 -7.24 -6.06
C ILE A 24 0.04 -6.70 -5.31
N GLU A 25 1.03 -6.13 -6.00
CA GLU A 25 2.22 -5.52 -5.37
C GLU A 25 1.84 -4.35 -4.44
N VAL A 26 0.98 -3.44 -4.91
CA VAL A 26 0.51 -2.30 -4.11
C VAL A 26 -0.27 -2.76 -2.88
N GLU A 27 -1.19 -3.72 -3.03
CA GLU A 27 -2.00 -4.17 -1.89
C GLU A 27 -1.17 -4.96 -0.87
N LYS A 28 -0.18 -5.77 -1.30
CA LYS A 28 0.78 -6.41 -0.40
C LYS A 28 1.58 -5.38 0.42
N ALA A 29 2.03 -4.30 -0.21
CA ALA A 29 2.75 -3.23 0.49
C ALA A 29 1.87 -2.51 1.51
N ARG A 30 0.59 -2.25 1.15
CA ARG A 30 -0.39 -1.65 2.07
C ARG A 30 -0.68 -2.54 3.27
N GLU A 31 -0.87 -3.83 3.04
CA GLU A 31 -1.12 -4.79 4.11
C GLU A 31 0.07 -4.88 5.07
N LYS A 32 1.29 -4.91 4.54
CA LYS A 32 2.50 -4.87 5.37
C LYS A 32 2.55 -3.62 6.27
N SER A 33 2.30 -2.44 5.70
CA SER A 33 2.28 -1.17 6.44
C SER A 33 1.19 -1.14 7.51
N TYR A 34 0.01 -1.68 7.20
CA TYR A 34 -1.08 -1.81 8.16
C TYR A 34 -0.70 -2.72 9.33
N MET A 35 -0.15 -3.90 9.06
CA MET A 35 0.29 -4.83 10.10
C MET A 35 1.36 -4.23 11.02
N GLU A 36 2.33 -3.52 10.44
CA GLU A 36 3.37 -2.83 11.21
C GLU A 36 2.79 -1.73 12.09
N SER A 37 1.89 -0.92 11.54
CA SER A 37 1.19 0.12 12.29
C SER A 37 0.32 -0.46 13.41
N ALA A 38 -0.42 -1.54 13.13
CA ALA A 38 -1.24 -2.23 14.12
C ALA A 38 -0.41 -2.80 15.26
N ARG A 39 0.77 -3.36 14.94
CA ARG A 39 1.72 -3.86 15.95
C ARG A 39 2.23 -2.74 16.86
N ILE A 40 2.63 -1.61 16.29
CA ILE A 40 3.11 -0.45 17.09
C ILE A 40 2.00 0.04 18.03
N VAL A 41 0.76 0.16 17.53
CA VAL A 41 -0.38 0.57 18.35
C VAL A 41 -0.65 -0.42 19.49
N LEU A 42 -0.53 -1.72 19.23
CA LEU A 42 -0.67 -2.75 20.26
C LEU A 42 0.44 -2.65 21.31
N GLU A 43 1.69 -2.42 20.87
CA GLU A 43 2.84 -2.26 21.77
C GLU A 43 2.73 -0.98 22.60
N ALA A 44 2.19 0.12 22.05
CA ALA A 44 2.02 1.39 22.74
C ALA A 44 0.87 1.40 23.78
N ASN A 45 -0.13 0.52 23.61
CA ASN A 45 -1.29 0.40 24.50
C ASN A 45 -1.13 -0.69 25.58
N LYS A 46 0.10 -1.19 25.79
CA LYS A 46 0.44 -2.26 26.72
C LYS A 46 1.06 -1.70 28.00
#